data_AF-A0A2H6IY74-F1
#
_entry.id   AF-A0A2H6IY74-F1
#
_cell.length_a   1.000
_cell.length_b   1.000
_cell.length_c   1.000
_cell.angle_alpha   90.00
_cell.angle_beta   90.00
_cell.angle_gamma   90.00
#
_symmetry.space_group_name_H-M   'P 1'
#
loop_
_entity.id
_entity.type
_entity.pdbx_description
1 polymer ?
#
loop_
_entity_poly.entity_id
_entity_poly.type
_entity_poly.pdbx_seq_one_letter_code
_entity_poly.pdbx_strand_id
1 'polypeptide(L)'
;MSEFVTIGRAAARAGCKVQTVRYYEQIGILPEAVRTEGNQRLYSESHLQRLVFVRHAREMGFSLGAIRDLLSLADDPDHSCEAADAIACEQLEQVNRRITHLRALKQELERMVEQCRGGVIADCRVIEVLGDHSKCADRTHGARA
;
A
#
# COMPACT_ATOMS: atom_id res chain seq x y z
N MET A 1 31.19 -14.64 2.68
CA MET A 1 30.66 -14.99 4.00
C MET A 1 29.33 -14.28 4.16
N SER A 2 28.21 -15.00 4.14
CA SER A 2 26.89 -14.40 4.27
C SER A 2 26.70 -13.96 5.73
N GLU A 3 26.62 -12.64 5.98
CA GLU A 3 26.37 -12.11 7.32
C GLU A 3 24.92 -12.43 7.71
N PHE A 4 24.74 -13.26 8.74
CA PHE A 4 23.44 -13.50 9.33
C PHE A 4 23.15 -12.44 10.40
N VAL A 5 21.92 -11.94 10.45
CA VAL A 5 21.50 -10.94 11.44
C VAL A 5 20.31 -11.42 12.25
N THR A 6 20.22 -10.93 13.49
CA THR A 6 19.08 -11.21 14.37
C THR A 6 17.82 -10.52 13.86
N ILE A 7 16.64 -10.99 14.29
CA ILE A 7 15.34 -10.41 13.89
C ILE A 7 15.23 -8.90 14.14
N GLY A 8 15.83 -8.41 15.24
CA GLY A 8 15.83 -6.99 15.57
C GLY A 8 16.63 -6.17 14.56
N ARG A 9 17.81 -6.66 14.16
CA ARG A 9 18.63 -6.04 13.11
C ARG A 9 17.96 -6.14 11.74
N ALA A 10 17.36 -7.29 11.42
CA ALA A 10 16.62 -7.46 10.17
C ALA A 10 15.46 -6.48 10.05
N ALA A 11 14.63 -6.37 11.10
CA ALA A 11 13.51 -5.45 11.15
C ALA A 11 13.98 -3.98 11.02
N ALA A 12 15.05 -3.60 11.71
CA ALA A 12 15.63 -2.26 11.62
C ALA A 12 16.15 -1.94 10.21
N ARG A 13 16.93 -2.85 9.58
CA ARG A 13 17.42 -2.67 8.19
C ARG A 13 16.27 -2.59 7.19
N ALA A 14 15.23 -3.39 7.39
CA ALA A 14 14.02 -3.37 6.57
C ALA A 14 13.09 -2.18 6.86
N GLY A 15 13.33 -1.39 7.92
CA GLY A 15 12.46 -0.28 8.31
C GLY A 15 11.06 -0.72 8.77
N CYS A 16 10.95 -1.90 9.39
CA CYS A 16 9.66 -2.42 9.89
C CYS A 16 9.77 -2.90 11.35
N LYS A 17 8.63 -3.29 11.93
CA LYS A 17 8.60 -3.85 13.29
C LYS A 17 9.00 -5.32 13.25
N VAL A 18 9.59 -5.82 14.34
CA VAL A 18 9.90 -7.25 14.52
C VAL A 18 8.66 -8.13 14.29
N GLN A 19 7.48 -7.69 14.76
CA GLN A 19 6.21 -8.39 14.54
C GLN A 19 5.86 -8.50 13.04
N THR A 20 6.23 -7.51 12.23
CA THR A 20 6.02 -7.54 10.77
C THR A 20 6.87 -8.61 10.11
N VAL A 21 8.14 -8.75 10.51
CA VAL A 21 9.00 -9.83 10.01
C VAL A 21 8.41 -11.20 10.34
N ARG A 22 8.00 -11.40 11.60
CA ARG A 22 7.35 -12.66 12.03
C ARG A 22 6.06 -12.94 11.27
N TYR A 23 5.26 -11.90 11.05
CA TYR A 23 4.02 -12.02 10.30
C TYR A 23 4.30 -12.43 8.86
N TYR A 24 5.28 -11.83 8.19
CA TYR A 24 5.67 -12.22 6.83
C TYR A 24 6.20 -13.65 6.74
N GLU A 25 6.96 -14.13 7.74
CA GLU A 25 7.29 -15.56 7.83
C GLU A 25 6.04 -16.44 7.95
N GLN A 26 5.13 -16.08 8.86
CA GLN A 26 3.90 -16.85 9.10
C GLN A 26 3.01 -16.98 7.87
N ILE A 27 2.92 -15.93 7.05
CA ILE A 27 2.11 -15.93 5.83
C ILE A 27 2.90 -16.33 4.58
N GLY A 28 4.13 -16.85 4.73
CA GLY A 28 4.95 -17.35 3.62
C GLY A 28 5.46 -16.27 2.65
N ILE A 29 5.40 -15.00 3.02
CA ILE A 29 6.03 -13.92 2.25
C ILE A 29 7.53 -13.95 2.45
N LEU A 30 7.99 -14.26 3.65
CA LEU A 30 9.41 -14.45 3.95
C LEU A 30 9.64 -15.95 4.19
N PRO A 31 10.69 -16.57 3.60
CA PRO A 31 11.09 -17.92 3.96
C PRO A 31 11.40 -18.04 5.45
N GLU A 32 11.26 -19.24 6.01
CA GLU A 32 11.58 -19.46 7.42
C GLU A 32 13.08 -19.21 7.67
N ALA A 33 13.38 -18.36 8.66
CA ALA A 33 14.75 -18.08 9.05
C ALA A 33 15.47 -19.31 9.62
N VAL A 34 16.77 -19.40 9.35
CA VAL A 34 17.65 -20.38 10.00
C VAL A 34 17.71 -20.08 11.49
N ARG A 35 17.92 -21.10 12.32
CA ARG A 35 18.01 -20.93 13.78
C ARG A 35 19.38 -21.33 14.30
N THR A 36 19.83 -20.64 15.34
CA THR A 36 20.99 -21.08 16.13
C THR A 36 20.64 -22.27 17.02
N GLU A 37 21.65 -22.90 17.63
CA GLU A 37 21.44 -23.93 18.66
C GLU A 37 20.60 -23.43 19.84
N GLY A 38 20.72 -22.14 20.19
CA GLY A 38 19.88 -21.46 21.18
C GLY A 38 18.47 -21.08 20.68
N ASN A 39 18.03 -21.63 19.55
CA ASN A 39 16.73 -21.39 18.90
C ASN A 39 16.47 -19.91 18.52
N GLN A 40 17.52 -19.12 18.30
CA GLN A 40 17.41 -17.74 17.84
C GLN A 40 17.32 -17.67 16.31
N ARG A 41 16.35 -16.94 15.77
CA ARG A 41 16.21 -16.73 14.32
C ARG A 41 17.34 -15.84 13.76
N LEU A 42 17.90 -16.27 12.64
CA LEU A 42 18.96 -15.64 11.88
C LEU A 42 18.52 -15.45 10.42
N TYR A 43 18.61 -14.20 9.96
CA TYR A 43 18.22 -13.81 8.60
C TYR A 43 19.46 -13.52 7.78
N SER A 44 19.54 -14.10 6.58
CA SER A 44 20.59 -13.81 5.60
C SER A 44 20.30 -12.54 4.82
N GLU A 45 21.27 -12.11 3.99
CA GLU A 45 21.11 -10.99 3.07
C GLU A 45 19.92 -11.15 2.11
N SER A 46 19.65 -12.37 1.61
CA SER A 46 18.49 -12.62 0.74
C SER A 46 17.16 -12.36 1.44
N HIS A 47 17.05 -12.63 2.74
CA HIS A 47 15.88 -12.27 3.53
C HIS A 47 15.72 -10.74 3.62
N LEU A 48 16.83 -10.01 3.77
CA LEU A 48 16.81 -8.55 3.84
C LEU A 48 16.39 -7.94 2.50
N GLN A 49 16.93 -8.42 1.39
CA GLN A 49 16.52 -8.01 0.04
C GLN A 49 15.03 -8.26 -0.20
N ARG A 50 14.52 -9.43 0.20
CA ARG A 50 13.10 -9.75 0.11
C ARG A 50 12.23 -8.82 0.97
N LEU A 51 12.67 -8.49 2.18
CA LEU A 51 11.97 -7.52 3.03
C LEU A 51 11.94 -6.11 2.42
N VAL A 52 13.03 -5.69 1.75
CA VAL A 52 13.08 -4.42 1.01
C VAL A 52 12.10 -4.44 -0.18
N PHE A 53 12.05 -5.55 -0.92
CA PHE A 53 11.08 -5.75 -2.01
C PHE A 53 9.64 -5.59 -1.50
N VAL A 54 9.29 -6.30 -0.41
CA VAL A 54 7.95 -6.24 0.19
C VAL A 54 7.61 -4.83 0.65
N ARG A 55 8.55 -4.12 1.30
CA ARG A 55 8.33 -2.73 1.72
C ARG A 55 8.00 -1.84 0.53
N HIS A 56 8.83 -1.89 -0.52
CA HIS A 56 8.66 -1.07 -1.70
C HIS A 56 7.33 -1.35 -2.42
N ALA A 57 6.97 -2.62 -2.61
CA ALA A 57 5.70 -2.98 -3.23
C ALA A 57 4.50 -2.52 -2.38
N ARG A 58 4.60 -2.57 -1.05
CA ARG A 58 3.56 -2.02 -0.17
C ARG A 58 3.44 -0.49 -0.27
N GLU A 59 4.54 0.23 -0.41
CA GLU A 59 4.54 1.68 -0.62
C GLU A 59 3.87 2.06 -1.96
N MET A 60 4.01 1.21 -2.97
CA MET A 60 3.29 1.32 -4.26
C MET A 60 1.82 0.88 -4.19
N GLY A 61 1.36 0.40 -3.03
CA GLY A 61 -0.04 0.04 -2.79
C GLY A 61 -0.43 -1.37 -3.26
N PHE A 62 0.54 -2.23 -3.61
CA PHE A 62 0.23 -3.62 -3.96
C PHE A 62 -0.33 -4.37 -2.75
N SER A 63 -1.30 -5.25 -3.00
CA SER A 63 -1.84 -6.14 -1.98
C SER A 63 -0.82 -7.20 -1.58
N LEU A 64 -0.95 -7.79 -0.38
CA LEU A 64 -0.06 -8.88 0.04
C LEU A 64 -0.16 -10.11 -0.87
N GLY A 65 -1.30 -10.33 -1.52
CA GLY A 65 -1.47 -11.39 -2.53
C GLY A 65 -0.61 -11.12 -3.76
N ALA A 66 -0.76 -9.94 -4.37
CA ALA A 66 0.04 -9.52 -5.52
C ALA A 66 1.55 -9.54 -5.21
N ILE A 67 1.94 -9.12 -4.00
CA ILE A 67 3.35 -9.18 -3.56
C ILE A 67 3.86 -10.63 -3.51
N ARG A 68 3.04 -11.58 -3.05
CA ARG A 68 3.43 -12.99 -3.04
C ARG A 68 3.63 -13.52 -4.45
N ASP A 69 2.74 -13.18 -5.37
CA ASP A 69 2.83 -13.64 -6.75
C ASP A 69 4.07 -13.05 -7.45
N LEU A 70 4.33 -11.75 -7.27
CA LEU A 70 5.53 -11.09 -7.77
C LEU A 70 6.82 -11.69 -7.19
N LEU A 71 6.82 -12.03 -5.89
CA LEU A 71 7.95 -12.69 -5.25
C LEU A 71 8.18 -14.09 -5.82
N SER A 72 7.12 -14.85 -6.09
CA SER A 72 7.23 -16.17 -6.72
C SER A 72 7.80 -16.09 -8.13
N LEU A 73 7.49 -15.04 -8.88
CA LEU A 73 8.07 -14.78 -10.20
C LEU A 73 9.55 -14.37 -10.08
N ALA A 74 9.89 -13.53 -9.10
CA ALA A 74 11.27 -13.11 -8.87
C ALA A 74 12.19 -14.25 -8.41
N ASP A 75 11.63 -15.29 -7.78
CA ASP A 75 12.36 -16.48 -7.35
C ASP A 75 12.69 -17.43 -8.53
N ASP A 76 12.08 -17.24 -9.71
CA ASP A 76 12.32 -18.01 -10.94
C ASP A 76 12.72 -17.08 -12.12
N PRO A 77 14.03 -16.84 -12.33
CA PRO A 77 14.50 -15.88 -13.34
C PRO A 77 14.18 -16.25 -14.80
N ASP A 78 13.84 -17.51 -15.08
CA ASP A 78 13.57 -18.00 -16.43
C ASP A 78 12.06 -17.88 -16.79
N HIS A 79 11.21 -17.49 -15.83
CA HIS A 79 9.79 -17.26 -16.06
C HIS A 79 9.52 -15.99 -16.90
N SER A 80 8.46 -16.04 -17.71
CA SER A 80 7.98 -14.87 -18.46
C SER A 80 7.53 -13.75 -17.52
N CYS A 81 7.87 -12.51 -17.86
CA CYS A 81 7.46 -11.32 -17.11
C CYS A 81 5.99 -10.91 -17.36
N GLU A 82 5.26 -11.58 -18.25
CA GLU A 82 3.85 -11.26 -18.57
C GLU A 82 2.94 -11.21 -17.34
N ALA A 83 3.12 -12.14 -16.40
CA ALA A 83 2.33 -12.15 -15.17
C ALA A 83 2.67 -10.95 -14.26
N ALA A 84 3.93 -10.54 -14.21
CA ALA A 84 4.35 -9.36 -13.45
C ALA A 84 3.81 -8.07 -14.07
N ASP A 85 3.81 -7.98 -15.41
CA ASP A 85 3.24 -6.87 -16.16
C ASP A 85 1.72 -6.74 -15.91
N ALA A 86 0.99 -7.85 -15.96
CA ALA A 86 -0.44 -7.86 -15.66
C ALA A 86 -0.77 -7.34 -14.24
N ILE A 87 0.01 -7.77 -13.23
CA ILE A 87 -0.14 -7.30 -11.85
C ILE A 87 0.13 -5.79 -11.75
N ALA A 88 1.18 -5.30 -12.43
CA ALA A 88 1.51 -3.88 -12.44
C ALA A 88 0.43 -3.04 -13.15
N CYS A 89 -0.08 -3.52 -14.28
CA CYS A 89 -1.18 -2.89 -15.02
C CYS A 89 -2.45 -2.78 -14.17
N GLU A 90 -2.84 -3.84 -13.46
CA GLU A 90 -4.00 -3.81 -12.57
C GLU A 90 -3.82 -2.76 -11.45
N GLN A 91 -2.64 -2.69 -10.83
CA GLN A 91 -2.38 -1.70 -9.80
C GLN A 91 -2.40 -0.27 -10.35
N LEU A 92 -1.87 -0.07 -11.56
CA LEU A 92 -1.93 1.23 -12.23
C LEU A 92 -3.38 1.66 -12.49
N GLU A 93 -4.25 0.74 -12.91
CA GLU A 93 -5.69 1.03 -13.05
C GLU A 93 -6.34 1.42 -11.72
N GLN A 94 -6.02 0.71 -10.64
CA GLN A 94 -6.52 1.06 -9.30
C GLN A 94 -6.07 2.46 -8.87
N VAL A 95 -4.79 2.81 -9.09
CA VAL A 95 -4.26 4.15 -8.82
C VAL A 95 -4.97 5.20 -9.66
N ASN A 96 -5.16 4.96 -10.96
CA ASN A 96 -5.87 5.89 -11.84
C ASN A 96 -7.33 6.10 -11.41
N ARG A 97 -8.04 5.04 -11.02
CA ARG A 97 -9.39 5.15 -10.45
C ARG A 97 -9.39 6.02 -9.20
N ARG A 98 -8.43 5.83 -8.30
CA ARG A 98 -8.31 6.63 -7.08
C ARG A 98 -7.99 8.09 -7.38
N ILE A 99 -7.12 8.38 -8.34
CA ILE A 99 -6.80 9.74 -8.77
C ILE A 99 -8.04 10.45 -9.32
N THR A 100 -8.80 9.79 -10.19
CA THR A 100 -10.03 10.36 -10.76
C THR A 100 -11.02 10.73 -9.66
N HIS A 101 -11.26 9.82 -8.71
CA HIS A 101 -12.15 10.07 -7.58
C HIS A 101 -11.65 11.21 -6.67
N LEU A 102 -10.35 11.23 -6.34
CA LEU A 102 -9.76 12.29 -5.51
C LEU A 102 -9.79 13.66 -6.20
N ARG A 103 -9.64 13.70 -7.53
CA ARG A 103 -9.78 14.95 -8.31
C ARG A 103 -11.21 15.48 -8.27
N ALA A 104 -12.21 14.61 -8.44
CA ALA A 104 -13.62 15.00 -8.32
C ALA A 104 -13.94 15.52 -6.91
N LEU A 105 -13.46 14.83 -5.86
CA LEU A 105 -13.62 15.27 -4.48
C LEU A 105 -12.96 16.62 -4.22
N LYS A 106 -11.72 16.81 -4.69
CA LYS A 106 -10.98 18.08 -4.56
C LYS A 106 -11.76 19.22 -5.20
N GLN A 107 -12.26 19.03 -6.42
CA GLN A 107 -13.06 20.04 -7.12
C GLN A 107 -14.33 20.39 -6.33
N GLU A 108 -15.01 19.40 -5.76
CA GLU A 108 -16.19 19.65 -4.94
C GLU A 108 -15.87 20.50 -3.69
N LEU A 109 -14.80 20.14 -2.97
CA LEU A 109 -14.34 20.88 -1.79
C LEU A 109 -13.91 22.32 -2.15
N GLU A 110 -13.23 22.52 -3.27
CA GLU A 110 -12.84 23.85 -3.76
C GLU A 110 -14.09 24.72 -4.01
N ARG A 111 -15.12 24.19 -4.67
CA ARG A 111 -16.38 24.91 -4.91
C ARG A 111 -17.10 25.28 -3.61
N MET A 112 -17.16 24.36 -2.64
CA MET A 112 -17.78 24.62 -1.35
C MET A 112 -17.11 25.79 -0.62
N VAL A 113 -15.78 25.82 -0.63
CA VAL A 113 -14.98 26.88 0.01
C VAL A 113 -15.14 28.21 -0.73
N GLU A 114 -15.08 28.22 -2.05
CA GLU A 114 -15.26 29.44 -2.87
C GLU A 114 -16.66 30.06 -2.74
N GLN A 115 -17.70 29.22 -2.63
CA GLN A 115 -19.09 29.69 -2.51
C GLN A 115 -19.47 30.10 -1.08
N CYS A 116 -18.61 29.82 -0.10
CA CYS A 116 -18.81 30.27 1.26
C CYS A 116 -18.31 31.72 1.40
N ARG A 117 -19.21 32.65 1.69
CA ARG A 117 -18.87 34.07 1.90
C ARG A 117 -18.64 34.44 3.37
N GLY A 118 -18.72 33.46 4.28
CA GLY A 118 -18.80 33.71 5.72
C GLY A 118 -20.13 34.35 6.14
N GLY A 119 -20.36 34.49 7.44
CA GLY A 119 -21.62 35.01 8.00
C GLY A 119 -22.24 34.06 9.01
N VAL A 120 -23.57 33.92 8.98
CA VAL A 120 -24.32 33.05 9.89
C VAL A 120 -24.47 31.64 9.31
N ILE A 121 -24.54 30.63 10.18
CA ILE A 121 -24.62 29.21 9.79
C ILE A 121 -25.86 28.91 8.93
N ALA A 122 -26.97 29.64 9.14
CA ALA A 122 -28.19 29.47 8.37
C ALA A 122 -28.00 29.64 6.85
N ASP A 123 -27.02 30.47 6.44
CA ASP A 123 -26.70 30.74 5.03
C ASP A 123 -25.39 30.06 4.58
N CYS A 124 -24.87 29.14 5.40
CA CYS A 124 -23.58 28.50 5.14
C CYS A 124 -23.71 27.46 4.01
N ARG A 125 -23.20 27.82 2.83
CA ARG A 125 -23.19 26.94 1.65
C ARG A 125 -22.50 25.60 1.89
N VAL A 126 -21.48 25.56 2.75
CA VAL A 126 -20.79 24.30 3.11
C VAL A 126 -21.74 23.33 3.81
N ILE A 127 -22.47 23.80 4.83
CA ILE A 127 -23.43 22.99 5.57
C ILE A 127 -24.58 22.56 4.66
N GLU A 128 -25.02 23.46 3.79
CA GLU A 128 -26.09 23.20 2.84
C GLU A 128 -25.76 22.05 1.87
N VAL A 129 -24.55 22.05 1.27
CA VAL A 129 -24.15 21.01 0.31
C VAL A 129 -23.80 19.70 1.03
N LEU A 130 -23.19 19.74 2.21
CA LEU A 130 -22.95 18.53 3.03
C LEU A 130 -24.25 17.86 3.49
N GLY A 131 -25.28 18.65 3.79
CA GLY A 131 -26.60 18.15 4.17
C GLY A 131 -27.42 17.59 3.01
N ASP A 132 -27.04 17.89 1.75
CA ASP A 132 -27.74 17.48 0.55
C ASP A 132 -26.78 17.23 -0.62
N HIS A 133 -26.36 15.98 -0.78
CA HIS A 133 -25.45 15.53 -1.85
C HIS A 133 -26.01 15.79 -3.27
N SER A 134 -27.30 16.10 -3.42
CA SER A 134 -27.85 16.51 -4.71
C SER A 134 -27.30 17.85 -5.20
N LYS A 135 -26.74 18.66 -4.28
CA LYS A 135 -26.13 19.98 -4.54
C LYS A 135 -24.66 19.90 -4.96
N CYS A 136 -24.05 18.72 -4.94
CA CYS A 136 -22.74 18.47 -5.52
C CYS A 136 -22.80 18.54 -7.06
N ALA A 137 -21.75 19.05 -7.72
CA ALA A 137 -21.71 19.12 -9.19
C ALA A 137 -21.35 17.78 -9.81
N ASP A 138 -20.47 17.04 -9.16
CA ASP A 138 -20.14 15.67 -9.52
C ASP A 138 -20.69 14.75 -8.44
N ARG A 139 -21.49 13.75 -8.77
CA ARG A 139 -22.02 12.77 -7.80
C ARG A 139 -21.15 11.54 -7.64
N THR A 140 -20.08 11.42 -8.42
CA THR A 140 -19.20 10.24 -8.46
C THR A 140 -18.10 10.28 -7.39
N HIS A 141 -17.86 11.44 -6.75
CA HIS A 141 -16.89 11.58 -5.66
C HIS A 141 -17.33 10.91 -4.34
N GLY A 142 -18.54 10.33 -4.27
CA GLY A 142 -19.06 9.58 -3.13
C GLY A 142 -19.37 8.10 -3.44
N ALA A 143 -19.22 7.67 -4.70
CA ALA A 143 -19.39 6.27 -5.06
C ALA A 143 -18.28 5.46 -4.39
N ARG A 144 -18.65 4.60 -3.43
CA ARG A 144 -17.73 3.61 -2.87
C ARG A 144 -17.27 2.72 -4.03
N ALA A 145 -15.97 2.75 -4.31
CA ALA A 145 -15.30 1.75 -5.14
C ALA A 145 -15.42 0.36 -4.51
#